data_AF-D4DF88-F1
#
_entry.id   AF-D4DF88-F1
#
_cell.length_a   1.000
_cell.length_b   1.000
_cell.length_c   1.000
_cell.angle_alpha   90.00
_cell.angle_beta   90.00
_cell.angle_gamma   90.00
#
_symmetry.space_group_name_H-M   'P 1'
#
loop_
_entity.id
_entity.type
_entity.pdbx_description
1 polymer ?
#
loop_
_entity_poly.entity_id
_entity_poly.type
_entity_poly.pdbx_seq_one_letter_code
_entity_poly.pdbx_strand_id
1 'polypeptide(L)' 'MIVPENLKGSHDNVFTFPAPALDLAFDDGLIDQVKQVWKAIMGDEVDENNFLKFDDREGMIDEEEANETM' A
#
# COMPACT_ATOMS: atom_id res chain seq x y z
N MET A 1 -16.75 -4.00 -6.55
CA MET A 1 -15.65 -3.22 -5.94
C MET A 1 -16.19 -2.43 -4.76
N ILE A 2 -15.92 -2.87 -3.53
CA ILE A 2 -16.40 -2.20 -2.31
C ILE A 2 -15.18 -1.60 -1.63
N VAL A 3 -14.98 -0.30 -1.85
CA VAL A 3 -14.02 0.49 -1.07
C VAL A 3 -14.76 0.90 0.20
N PRO A 4 -14.18 0.72 1.40
CA PRO A 4 -14.91 1.04 2.62
C PRO A 4 -15.24 2.54 2.65
N GLU A 5 -16.43 2.88 3.15
CA GLU A 5 -16.97 4.25 3.06
C GLU A 5 -16.06 5.30 3.70
N ASN A 6 -15.25 4.91 4.69
CA ASN A 6 -14.29 5.80 5.35
C ASN A 6 -13.11 6.22 4.46
N LEU A 7 -12.94 5.59 3.29
CA LEU A 7 -11.88 5.90 2.33
C LEU A 7 -12.39 6.62 1.07
N LYS A 8 -13.72 6.77 0.92
CA LYS A 8 -14.33 7.39 -0.26
C LYS A 8 -14.24 8.92 -0.16
N GLY A 9 -13.61 9.55 -1.16
CA GLY A 9 -13.52 11.01 -1.24
C GLY A 9 -14.74 11.66 -1.92
N SER A 10 -14.65 12.97 -2.15
CA SER A 10 -15.75 13.76 -2.75
C SER A 10 -16.03 13.46 -4.23
N HIS A 11 -15.17 12.69 -4.90
CA HIS A 11 -15.27 12.35 -6.31
C HIS A 11 -14.98 10.86 -6.51
N ASP A 12 -15.48 10.26 -7.59
CA ASP A 12 -15.42 8.81 -7.83
C ASP A 12 -14.02 8.22 -7.92
N ASN A 13 -12.99 9.04 -8.22
CA ASN A 13 -11.59 8.62 -8.30
C ASN A 13 -10.70 9.27 -7.25
N VAL A 14 -11.30 9.86 -6.21
CA VAL A 14 -10.58 10.48 -5.10
C VAL A 14 -10.81 9.65 -3.85
N PHE A 15 -9.71 9.27 -3.20
CA PHE A 15 -9.74 8.57 -1.91
C PHE A 15 -9.25 9.51 -0.82
N THR A 16 -9.77 9.36 0.39
CA THR A 16 -9.41 10.20 1.53
C THR A 16 -9.14 9.32 2.74
N PHE A 17 -7.97 9.46 3.33
CA PHE A 17 -7.63 8.76 4.56
C PHE A 17 -8.11 9.56 5.77
N PRO A 18 -8.50 8.90 6.88
CA PRO A 18 -8.77 9.58 8.13
C PRO A 18 -7.55 10.38 8.59
N ALA A 19 -7.78 11.40 9.41
CA ALA A 19 -6.71 12.19 9.99
C ALA A 19 -5.75 11.27 10.76
N PRO A 20 -4.42 11.38 10.56
CA PRO A 20 -3.46 10.52 11.21
C PRO A 20 -3.53 10.69 12.73
N ALA A 21 -3.43 9.58 13.46
CA ALA A 21 -3.26 9.63 14.90
C ALA A 21 -1.90 10.27 15.23
N LEU A 22 -1.89 11.25 16.15
CA LEU A 22 -0.68 11.87 16.68
C LEU A 22 -0.10 11.01 17.81
N ASP A 23 0.13 9.73 17.53
CA ASP A 23 0.75 8.80 18.47
C ASP A 23 2.24 8.62 18.14
N LEU A 24 3.02 8.23 19.15
CA LEU A 24 4.44 7.88 18.99
C LEU A 24 4.60 6.57 18.21
N ALA A 25 3.63 5.66 18.34
CA ALA A 25 3.59 4.43 17.57
C ALA A 25 2.88 4.64 16.22
N PHE A 26 3.41 4.01 15.18
CA PHE A 26 2.75 3.97 13.89
C PHE A 26 1.50 3.07 13.96
N ASP A 27 0.41 3.51 13.35
CA ASP A 27 -0.82 2.73 13.25
C ASP A 27 -0.74 1.80 12.04
N ASP A 28 -0.49 0.50 12.28
CA ASP A 28 -0.44 -0.52 11.23
C ASP A 28 -1.75 -0.59 10.41
N GLY A 29 -2.87 -0.17 11.00
CA GLY A 29 -4.16 -0.05 10.30
C GLY A 29 -4.14 0.97 9.15
N LEU A 30 -3.18 1.90 9.12
CA LEU A 30 -2.97 2.80 7.97
C LEU A 30 -2.46 2.03 6.74
N ILE A 31 -1.57 1.06 6.92
CA ILE A 31 -1.02 0.27 5.81
C ILE A 31 -2.11 -0.60 5.18
N ASP A 32 -2.99 -1.17 6.02
CA ASP A 32 -4.16 -1.91 5.53
C ASP A 32 -5.09 -1.01 4.70
N GLN A 33 -5.35 0.22 5.15
CA GLN A 33 -6.15 1.19 4.39
C GLN A 33 -5.49 1.56 3.06
N VAL A 34 -4.18 1.79 3.05
CA VAL A 34 -3.42 2.07 1.82
C VAL A 34 -3.50 0.88 0.86
N LYS A 35 -3.40 -0.35 1.36
CA LYS A 35 -3.55 -1.58 0.55
C LYS A 35 -4.93 -1.66 -0.09
N GLN A 36 -5.99 -1.31 0.63
CA GLN A 36 -7.36 -1.31 0.12
C GLN A 36 -7.55 -0.28 -1.01
N VAL A 37 -7.04 0.95 -0.84
CA VAL A 37 -7.08 1.97 -1.90
C VAL A 37 -6.24 1.56 -3.09
N TRP A 38 -5.05 0.99 -2.87
CA TRP A 38 -4.18 0.52 -3.94
C TRP A 38 -4.85 -0.56 -4.79
N LYS A 39 -5.48 -1.57 -4.17
CA LYS A 39 -6.32 -2.55 -4.89
C LYS A 39 -7.45 -1.86 -5.65
N ALA A 40 -8.05 -0.84 -5.03
CA ALA A 40 -9.13 -0.11 -5.66
C ALA A 40 -8.69 0.66 -6.93
N ILE A 41 -7.42 1.07 -6.99
CA ILE A 41 -6.83 1.75 -8.14
C ILE A 41 -6.39 0.73 -9.20
N MET A 42 -5.77 -0.37 -8.79
CA MET A 42 -5.22 -1.38 -9.70
C MET A 42 -6.30 -2.30 -10.32
N GLY A 43 -7.45 -2.46 -9.65
CA GLY A 43 -8.54 -3.33 -10.10
C GLY A 43 -8.45 -4.76 -9.57
N ASP A 44 -9.47 -5.57 -9.86
CA ASP A 44 -9.67 -6.91 -9.28
C ASP A 44 -8.68 -7.99 -9.78
N GLU A 45 -7.87 -7.69 -10.82
CA GLU A 45 -6.89 -8.62 -11.40
C GLU A 45 -5.50 -8.52 -10.77
N VAL A 46 -5.30 -7.61 -9.81
CA VAL A 46 -3.98 -7.38 -9.21
C VAL A 46 -3.65 -8.45 -8.16
N ASP A 47 -2.44 -9.02 -8.26
CA ASP A 47 -1.90 -9.88 -7.21
C ASP A 47 -1.57 -9.05 -5.97
N GLU A 48 -2.23 -9.34 -4.86
CA GLU A 48 -2.01 -8.65 -3.58
C GLU A 48 -0.58 -8.76 -3.06
N ASN A 49 0.15 -9.80 -3.48
CA ASN A 49 1.53 -10.01 -3.13
C ASN A 49 2.45 -8.98 -3.79
N ASN A 50 1.97 -8.19 -4.77
CA ASN A 50 2.70 -7.07 -5.36
C ASN A 50 2.52 -5.76 -4.60
N PHE A 51 1.68 -5.72 -3.56
CA PHE A 51 1.54 -4.52 -2.73
C PHE A 51 2.87 -4.18 -2.04
N LEU A 52 3.34 -2.95 -2.20
CA LEU A 52 4.65 -2.47 -1.73
C LEU A 52 5.86 -3.26 -2.26
N LYS A 53 5.69 -4.04 -3.33
CA LYS A 53 6.81 -4.56 -4.10
C LYS A 53 7.13 -3.59 -5.22
N PHE A 54 8.41 -3.27 -5.33
CA PHE A 54 8.94 -2.43 -6.38
C PHE A 54 9.93 -3.26 -7.19
N ASP A 55 9.97 -3.06 -8.50
CA ASP A 55 11.04 -3.64 -9.31
C ASP A 55 12.40 -3.17 -8.80
N ASP A 56 13.38 -4.06 -8.90
CA ASP A 56 14.77 -3.76 -8.58
C ASP A 56 15.23 -2.56 -9.38
N ARG A 57 15.73 -1.55 -8.68
CA ARG A 57 16.40 -0.43 -9.35
C ARG A 57 17.79 -0.91 -9.71
N GLU A 58 18.19 -0.79 -10.98
CA GLU A 58 19.57 -1.11 -11.40
C GLU A 58 20.58 -0.47 -10.43
N GLY A 59 21.31 -1.32 -9.69
CA GLY A 59 22.30 -0.91 -8.69
C GLY A 59 21.86 -0.98 -7.22
N MET A 60 20.62 -1.37 -6.91
CA MET A 60 20.18 -1.73 -5.56
C MET A 60 19.87 -3.22 -5.53
N ILE A 61 20.77 -3.98 -4.91
CA ILE A 61 20.55 -5.39 -4.59
C ILE A 61 19.60 -5.42 -3.39
N ASP A 62 18.53 -6.19 -3.48
CA ASP A 62 17.64 -6.43 -2.34
C ASP A 62 18.45 -7.00 -1.16
N GLU A 63 18.21 -6.50 0.05
CA GLU A 63 18.90 -6.94 1.27
C GLU A 63 18.61 -8.43 1.58
N GLU A 64 17.47 -8.96 1.08
CA GLU A 64 17.18 -10.39 1.13
C GLU A 64 18.05 -11.20 0.16
N GLU A 65 18.31 -10.70 -1.06
CA GLU A 65 19.21 -11.36 -2.03
C GLU A 65 20.70 -11.22 -1.65
N ALA A 66 21.05 -10.14 -0.96
CA ALA A 66 22.41 -9.87 -0.51
C ALA A 66 22.93 -10.88 0.53
N ASN A 67 22.04 -11.55 1.27
CA ASN A 67 22.42 -12.54 2.29
C ASN A 67 22.62 -13.96 1.74
N GLU A 68 22.16 -14.26 0.53
CA GLU A 68 22.34 -15.56 -0.13
C GLU A 68 23.64 -15.65 -0.96
N THR A 69 24.32 -14.52 -1.17
CA THR A 69 25.54 -14.44 -2.00
C THR A 69 26.83 -14.34 -1.17
N MET A 70 26.78 -14.56 0.15
CA MET A 70 27.93 -14.41 1.07
C MET A 70 28.31 -15.71 1.80
#